data_AF-A0A0K8R8A2-F1
#
_entry.id   AF-A0A0K8R8A2-F1
#
_cell.length_a   1.000
_cell.length_b   1.000
_cell.length_c   1.000
_cell.angle_alpha   90.00
_cell.angle_beta   90.00
_cell.angle_gamma   90.00
#
_symmetry.space_group_name_H-M   'P 1'
#
loop_
_entity.id
_entity.type
_entity.pdbx_description
1 polymer ?
#
loop_
_entity_poly.entity_id
_entity_poly.type
_entity_poly.pdbx_seq_one_letter_code
_entity_poly.pdbx_strand_id
1 'polypeptide(L)'
;MDAHHLMLCVWLWLVCAYVECLPKVRLSSRQLIEGETPITIDFYVDDSVNATKEQVEDYLRDVILTTTADLQSYFVVDDIQIYYWISYLKEEPALESQLKLQKNTDYIYLDGAIDALTAYFERRNPPDIICLVTKYGIYNGDDVRNAYGYSRDQTLCQTVVSMLLAYAPYEPGNAGRMLSTMIRDSVNPQDVPNVHLQKLPQGSFKDRMKEYLSTCNQGFEHPDPPEDNMPPHPPPGIPPRPPTVPEVPDTQPPVYPPHPPPRPPPPPATPDTTPETPPVPPAQPPSPPEKPPNPTPDATPPAEPQPDYC
;
A
#
# COMPACT_ATOMS: atom_id res chain seq x y z
N MET A 1 -8.52 70.53 -9.67
CA MET A 1 -8.18 69.17 -9.21
C MET A 1 -9.12 68.23 -9.94
N ASP A 2 -8.61 67.56 -10.97
CA ASP A 2 -9.42 66.81 -11.93
C ASP A 2 -9.96 65.51 -11.33
N ALA A 3 -11.27 65.29 -11.50
CA ALA A 3 -11.99 64.12 -10.99
C ALA A 3 -11.38 62.78 -11.48
N HIS A 4 -10.73 62.79 -12.64
CA HIS A 4 -10.01 61.65 -13.19
C HIS A 4 -8.80 61.24 -12.35
N HIS A 5 -8.10 62.19 -11.74
CA HIS A 5 -6.93 61.93 -10.92
C HIS A 5 -7.31 61.33 -9.55
N LEU A 6 -8.46 61.73 -9.03
CA LEU A 6 -9.02 61.20 -7.78
C LEU A 6 -9.57 59.78 -7.97
N MET A 7 -10.21 59.51 -9.10
CA MET A 7 -10.74 58.18 -9.43
C MET A 7 -9.63 57.16 -9.67
N LEU A 8 -8.53 57.55 -10.34
CA LEU A 8 -7.35 56.68 -10.53
C LEU A 8 -6.67 56.34 -9.20
N CYS A 9 -6.56 57.31 -8.28
CA CYS A 9 -6.04 57.05 -6.94
C CYS A 9 -6.92 56.06 -6.18
N VAL A 10 -8.24 56.23 -6.15
CA VAL A 10 -9.14 55.30 -5.43
C VAL A 10 -9.08 53.88 -6.03
N TRP A 11 -8.92 53.75 -7.35
CA TRP A 11 -8.76 52.46 -8.02
C TRP A 11 -7.43 51.78 -7.68
N LEU A 12 -6.32 52.52 -7.68
CA LEU A 12 -5.01 52.00 -7.27
C LEU A 12 -5.00 51.55 -5.80
N TRP A 13 -5.70 52.26 -4.91
CA TRP A 13 -5.84 51.87 -3.50
C TRP A 13 -6.68 50.58 -3.34
N LEU A 14 -7.74 50.41 -4.13
CA LEU A 14 -8.54 49.17 -4.12
C LEU A 14 -7.76 47.97 -4.66
N VAL A 15 -6.92 48.14 -5.69
CA VAL A 15 -6.06 47.07 -6.21
C VAL A 15 -4.95 46.74 -5.21
N CYS A 16 -4.29 47.73 -4.60
CA CYS A 16 -3.24 47.51 -3.59
C CYS A 16 -3.77 46.79 -2.34
N ALA A 17 -4.98 47.14 -1.87
CA ALA A 17 -5.61 46.44 -0.74
C ALA A 17 -6.05 45.01 -1.08
N TYR A 18 -6.32 44.70 -2.36
CA TYR A 18 -6.68 43.34 -2.79
C TYR A 18 -5.47 42.39 -2.87
N VAL A 19 -4.27 42.91 -3.15
CA VAL A 19 -3.04 42.09 -3.20
C VAL A 19 -2.44 41.84 -1.81
N GLU A 20 -2.65 42.75 -0.85
CA GLU A 20 -2.11 42.63 0.51
C GLU A 20 -3.04 41.88 1.49
N CYS A 21 -4.31 41.67 1.12
CA CYS A 21 -5.27 40.85 1.87
C CYS A 21 -5.42 39.42 1.35
N LEU A 22 -4.55 38.97 0.42
CA LEU A 22 -4.30 37.54 0.32
C LEU A 22 -3.49 37.18 1.55
N PRO A 23 -4.06 36.42 2.50
CA PRO A 23 -3.29 36.06 3.66
C PRO A 23 -2.07 35.28 3.13
N LYS A 24 -0.87 35.74 3.50
CA LYS A 24 0.31 34.87 3.55
C LYS A 24 0.07 33.82 4.64
N VAL A 25 -1.00 33.04 4.50
CA VAL A 25 -1.02 31.71 5.06
C VAL A 25 -0.02 30.97 4.20
N ARG A 26 1.21 30.85 4.68
CA ARG A 26 1.90 29.59 4.45
C ARG A 26 1.01 28.55 5.11
N LEU A 27 0.06 28.05 4.35
CA LEU A 27 -0.52 26.76 4.62
C LEU A 27 0.68 25.82 4.54
N SER A 28 1.25 25.46 5.69
CA SER A 28 1.92 24.18 5.79
C SER A 28 0.91 23.18 5.23
N SER A 29 1.31 22.37 4.26
CA SER A 29 0.50 21.34 3.59
C SER A 29 -0.07 20.27 4.54
N ARG A 30 -0.03 20.51 5.87
CA ARG A 30 -0.67 19.73 6.92
C ARG A 30 -2.19 19.94 6.97
N GLN A 31 -2.85 19.99 5.82
CA GLN A 31 -4.19 19.41 5.78
C GLN A 31 -3.94 17.93 5.51
N LEU A 32 -3.75 17.14 6.58
CA LEU A 32 -4.16 15.75 6.51
C LEU A 32 -5.56 15.80 5.91
N ILE A 33 -5.74 15.32 4.68
CA ILE A 33 -7.01 15.53 3.99
C ILE A 33 -8.04 14.84 4.87
N GLU A 34 -8.99 15.61 5.38
CA GLU A 34 -9.94 15.15 6.38
C GLU A 34 -10.61 13.87 5.86
N GLY A 35 -10.27 12.72 6.47
CA GLY A 35 -10.70 11.40 6.02
C GLY A 35 -9.59 10.43 5.60
N GLU A 36 -8.34 10.86 5.43
CA GLU A 36 -7.21 9.97 5.11
C GLU A 36 -6.68 9.19 6.33
N THR A 37 -6.23 7.97 6.06
CA THR A 37 -5.60 7.07 7.04
C THR A 37 -4.11 6.91 6.65
N PRO A 38 -3.21 7.81 7.09
CA PRO A 38 -1.83 7.86 6.61
C PRO A 38 -0.96 6.78 7.26
N ILE A 39 -0.05 6.19 6.50
CA ILE A 39 1.10 5.42 6.98
C ILE A 39 2.35 6.03 6.36
N THR A 40 3.39 6.28 7.16
CA THR A 40 4.65 6.87 6.70
C THR A 40 5.77 5.84 6.63
N ILE A 41 6.54 5.86 5.53
CA ILE A 41 7.67 4.95 5.33
C ILE A 41 8.91 5.75 4.88
N ASP A 42 10.02 5.60 5.60
CA ASP A 42 11.33 6.00 5.05
C ASP A 42 12.06 4.77 4.52
N PHE A 43 12.32 4.78 3.22
CA PHE A 43 13.20 3.81 2.58
C PHE A 43 14.66 4.26 2.68
N TYR A 44 15.52 3.37 3.17
CA TYR A 44 16.97 3.54 3.12
C TYR A 44 17.56 2.55 2.13
N VAL A 45 18.09 3.05 1.03
CA VAL A 45 18.70 2.25 -0.02
C VAL A 45 20.15 2.00 0.33
N ASP A 46 20.54 0.74 0.44
CA ASP A 46 21.90 0.38 0.79
C ASP A 46 22.86 0.33 -0.41
N ASP A 47 24.14 0.14 -0.09
CA ASP A 47 25.26 0.12 -1.04
C ASP A 47 25.28 -1.12 -1.96
N SER A 48 24.54 -2.18 -1.62
CA SER A 48 24.41 -3.36 -2.48
C SER A 48 23.48 -3.11 -3.69
N VAL A 49 22.60 -2.11 -3.59
CA VAL A 49 21.70 -1.71 -4.68
C VAL A 49 22.47 -0.87 -5.71
N ASN A 50 23.11 -1.56 -6.66
CA ASN A 50 23.73 -0.92 -7.82
C ASN A 50 22.68 -0.60 -8.89
N ALA A 51 21.88 0.46 -8.65
CA ALA A 51 20.86 0.99 -9.56
C ALA A 51 20.87 2.54 -9.53
N THR A 52 20.33 3.19 -10.56
CA THR A 52 20.19 4.66 -10.57
C THR A 52 19.07 5.10 -9.63
N LYS A 53 19.00 6.39 -9.31
CA LYS A 53 17.94 6.92 -8.43
C LYS A 53 16.56 6.68 -9.03
N GLU A 54 16.44 6.94 -10.32
CA GLU A 54 15.21 6.78 -11.10
C GLU A 54 14.75 5.31 -11.11
N GLN A 55 15.69 4.36 -11.24
CA GLN A 55 15.37 2.92 -11.19
C GLN A 55 14.87 2.46 -9.82
N VAL A 56 15.33 3.09 -8.75
CA VAL A 56 14.88 2.79 -7.39
C VAL A 56 13.52 3.45 -7.12
N GLU A 57 13.34 4.69 -7.55
CA GLU A 57 12.07 5.42 -7.47
C GLU A 57 10.95 4.70 -8.22
N ASP A 58 11.20 4.29 -9.47
CA ASP A 58 10.24 3.54 -10.28
C ASP A 58 9.85 2.21 -9.60
N TYR A 59 10.85 1.48 -9.08
CA TYR A 59 10.63 0.23 -8.37
C TYR A 59 9.79 0.44 -7.09
N LEU A 60 10.15 1.41 -6.26
CA LEU A 60 9.45 1.67 -5.00
C LEU A 60 8.05 2.23 -5.23
N ARG A 61 7.83 3.01 -6.29
CA ARG A 61 6.48 3.45 -6.69
C ARG A 61 5.57 2.25 -6.95
N ASP A 62 6.02 1.27 -7.73
CA ASP A 62 5.24 0.06 -8.03
C ASP A 62 5.01 -0.83 -6.78
N VAL A 63 6.02 -0.91 -5.91
CA VAL A 63 5.91 -1.57 -4.59
C VAL A 63 4.83 -0.91 -3.75
N ILE A 64 4.85 0.42 -3.62
CA ILE A 64 3.88 1.18 -2.82
C ILE A 64 2.48 1.06 -3.41
N LEU A 65 2.32 1.17 -4.73
CA LEU A 65 1.02 0.99 -5.39
C LEU A 65 0.39 -0.38 -5.05
N THR A 66 1.19 -1.45 -5.15
CA THR A 66 0.74 -2.80 -4.81
C THR A 66 0.43 -2.92 -3.32
N THR A 67 1.31 -2.37 -2.47
CA THR A 67 1.17 -2.41 -1.02
C THR A 67 -0.11 -1.74 -0.56
N THR A 68 -0.37 -0.53 -1.03
CA THR A 68 -1.55 0.26 -0.68
C THR A 68 -2.83 -0.47 -1.08
N ALA A 69 -2.90 -1.00 -2.31
CA ALA A 69 -4.08 -1.74 -2.78
C ALA A 69 -4.36 -3.00 -1.93
N ASP A 70 -3.31 -3.75 -1.59
CA ASP A 70 -3.44 -4.95 -0.74
C ASP A 70 -3.91 -4.60 0.67
N LEU A 71 -3.37 -3.53 1.28
CA LEU A 71 -3.77 -3.08 2.61
C LEU A 71 -5.21 -2.57 2.63
N GLN A 72 -5.60 -1.74 1.66
CA GLN A 72 -6.98 -1.26 1.51
C GLN A 72 -7.96 -2.43 1.39
N SER A 73 -7.63 -3.43 0.56
CA SER A 73 -8.45 -4.62 0.39
C SER A 73 -8.52 -5.48 1.66
N TYR A 74 -7.39 -5.72 2.31
CA TYR A 74 -7.32 -6.60 3.49
C TYR A 74 -8.02 -5.96 4.70
N PHE A 75 -7.79 -4.68 4.93
CA PHE A 75 -8.37 -3.94 6.06
C PHE A 75 -9.79 -3.42 5.80
N VAL A 76 -10.22 -3.41 4.54
CA VAL A 76 -11.51 -2.82 4.11
C VAL A 76 -11.57 -1.31 4.43
N VAL A 77 -10.42 -0.65 4.42
CA VAL A 77 -10.23 0.77 4.69
C VAL A 77 -9.72 1.42 3.40
N ASP A 78 -10.62 2.03 2.65
CA ASP A 78 -10.36 2.51 1.28
C ASP A 78 -9.51 3.80 1.23
N ASP A 79 -9.36 4.49 2.37
CA ASP A 79 -8.65 5.76 2.51
C ASP A 79 -7.24 5.60 3.13
N ILE A 80 -6.72 4.38 3.17
CA ILE A 80 -5.29 4.15 3.49
C ILE A 80 -4.43 4.80 2.42
N GLN A 81 -3.49 5.62 2.87
CA GLN A 81 -2.50 6.26 2.01
C GLN A 81 -1.11 6.04 2.59
N ILE A 82 -0.17 5.62 1.74
CA ILE A 82 1.23 5.48 2.13
C ILE A 82 2.00 6.67 1.59
N TYR A 83 2.60 7.42 2.50
CA TYR A 83 3.55 8.49 2.20
C TYR A 83 4.95 7.97 2.43
N TYR A 84 5.87 8.24 1.48
CA TYR A 84 7.21 7.70 1.60
C TYR A 84 8.31 8.63 1.10
N TRP A 85 9.49 8.43 1.70
CA TRP A 85 10.74 9.09 1.35
C TRP A 85 11.78 8.05 0.98
N ILE A 86 12.71 8.44 0.11
CA ILE A 86 13.82 7.59 -0.32
C ILE A 86 15.12 8.31 0.04
N SER A 87 15.87 7.70 0.94
CA SER A 87 17.19 8.12 1.39
C SER A 87 18.22 7.06 1.01
N TYR A 88 19.49 7.44 0.88
CA TYR A 88 20.58 6.51 0.57
C TYR A 88 21.51 6.38 1.77
N LEU A 89 21.86 5.15 2.17
CA LEU A 89 22.70 4.93 3.35
C LEU A 89 24.05 5.65 3.29
N LYS A 90 24.62 5.81 2.09
CA LYS A 90 25.87 6.56 1.87
C LYS A 90 25.80 8.03 2.32
N GLU A 91 24.59 8.57 2.47
CA GLU A 91 24.31 9.93 2.94
C GLU A 91 24.14 9.96 4.47
N GLU A 92 24.05 8.79 5.12
CA GLU A 92 23.86 8.58 6.55
C GLU A 92 24.98 7.68 7.15
N PRO A 93 26.23 8.17 7.24
CA PRO A 93 27.40 7.36 7.57
C PRO A 93 27.34 6.69 8.96
N ALA A 94 26.59 7.28 9.90
CA ALA A 94 26.39 6.71 11.22
C ALA A 94 25.50 5.46 11.17
N LEU A 95 24.41 5.50 10.39
CA LEU A 95 23.53 4.35 10.18
C LEU A 95 24.25 3.27 9.33
N GLU A 96 24.94 3.70 8.27
CA GLU A 96 25.74 2.82 7.41
C GLU A 96 26.75 2.01 8.24
N SER A 97 27.47 2.66 9.15
CA SER A 97 28.46 2.01 10.01
C SER A 97 27.86 0.92 10.90
N GLN A 98 26.65 1.13 11.44
CA GLN A 98 25.96 0.15 12.27
C GLN A 98 25.48 -1.04 11.43
N LEU A 99 24.89 -0.77 10.26
CA LEU A 99 24.38 -1.81 9.36
C LEU A 99 25.48 -2.62 8.70
N LYS A 100 26.67 -2.04 8.48
CA LYS A 100 27.82 -2.75 7.92
C LYS A 100 28.27 -3.94 8.77
N LEU A 101 28.07 -3.87 10.09
CA LEU A 101 28.38 -4.98 11.01
C LEU A 101 27.41 -6.16 10.85
N GLN A 102 26.25 -5.93 10.22
CA GLN A 102 25.20 -6.92 10.03
C GLN A 102 25.25 -7.55 8.64
N LYS A 103 26.23 -7.19 7.81
CA LYS A 103 26.32 -7.63 6.42
C LYS A 103 27.61 -8.41 6.21
N ASN A 104 27.55 -9.40 5.33
CA ASN A 104 28.75 -9.98 4.74
C ASN A 104 28.70 -9.89 3.21
N THR A 105 29.42 -10.75 2.48
CA THR A 105 29.44 -10.72 1.02
C THR A 105 28.10 -11.08 0.37
N ASP A 106 27.29 -11.93 1.01
CA ASP A 106 26.17 -12.61 0.34
C ASP A 106 24.83 -12.42 1.06
N TYR A 107 24.86 -12.17 2.37
CA TYR A 107 23.66 -12.05 3.20
C TYR A 107 23.74 -10.92 4.22
N ILE A 108 22.55 -10.53 4.68
CA ILE A 108 22.34 -9.63 5.80
C ILE A 108 21.82 -10.43 7.00
N TYR A 109 22.40 -10.22 8.18
CA TYR A 109 21.93 -10.82 9.42
C TYR A 109 20.66 -10.09 9.87
N LEU A 110 19.53 -10.76 9.71
CA LEU A 110 18.20 -10.13 9.75
C LEU A 110 17.90 -9.46 11.07
N ASP A 111 18.02 -10.20 12.18
CA ASP A 111 17.75 -9.71 13.53
C ASP A 111 18.64 -8.52 13.89
N GLY A 112 19.94 -8.63 13.64
CA GLY A 112 20.88 -7.56 13.94
C GLY A 112 20.67 -6.32 13.08
N ALA A 113 20.21 -6.47 11.83
CA ALA A 113 19.85 -5.34 10.99
C ALA A 113 18.58 -4.62 11.48
N ILE A 114 17.54 -5.37 11.86
CA ILE A 114 16.34 -4.82 12.50
C ILE A 114 16.69 -4.09 13.80
N ASP A 115 17.53 -4.67 14.66
CA ASP A 115 17.98 -4.04 15.89
C ASP A 115 18.77 -2.75 15.64
N ALA A 116 19.66 -2.75 14.65
CA ALA A 116 20.43 -1.56 14.26
C ALA A 116 19.53 -0.43 13.74
N LEU A 117 18.55 -0.73 12.88
CA LEU A 117 17.58 0.25 12.40
C LEU A 117 16.78 0.84 13.56
N THR A 118 16.20 -0.03 14.39
CA THR A 118 15.36 0.38 15.52
C THR A 118 16.14 1.26 16.49
N ALA A 119 17.33 0.84 16.90
CA ALA A 119 18.17 1.59 17.83
C ALA A 119 18.61 2.96 17.28
N TYR A 120 18.83 3.07 15.96
CA TYR A 120 19.21 4.34 15.35
C TYR A 120 18.07 5.37 15.40
N PHE A 121 16.82 4.91 15.25
CA PHE A 121 15.65 5.75 15.06
C PHE A 121 14.77 5.94 16.32
N GLU A 122 14.94 5.11 17.36
CA GLU A 122 14.12 5.12 18.59
C GLU A 122 13.96 6.53 19.21
N ARG A 123 14.96 7.40 19.08
CA ARG A 123 15.00 8.75 19.68
C ARG A 123 14.95 9.90 18.67
N ARG A 124 14.52 9.62 17.43
CA ARG A 124 14.61 10.57 16.31
C ARG A 124 13.28 10.98 15.69
N ASN A 125 12.17 10.84 16.43
CA ASN A 125 10.82 11.06 15.90
C ASN A 125 10.63 10.37 14.54
N PRO A 126 10.70 9.03 14.51
CA PRO A 126 10.72 8.27 13.26
C PRO A 126 9.38 8.27 12.52
N PRO A 127 9.36 7.87 11.24
CA PRO A 127 8.11 7.49 10.57
C PRO A 127 7.51 6.25 11.24
N ASP A 128 6.32 5.86 10.80
CA ASP A 128 5.70 4.61 11.25
C ASP A 128 6.58 3.40 10.91
N ILE A 129 7.24 3.44 9.74
CA ILE A 129 8.06 2.35 9.23
C ILE A 129 9.41 2.88 8.70
N ILE A 130 10.50 2.25 9.13
CA ILE A 130 11.82 2.37 8.51
C ILE A 130 12.08 1.10 7.70
N CYS A 131 12.36 1.23 6.41
CA CYS A 131 12.55 0.09 5.52
C CYS A 131 13.92 0.14 4.83
N LEU A 132 14.79 -0.82 5.13
CA LEU A 132 16.07 -0.97 4.43
C LEU A 132 15.87 -1.74 3.13
N VAL A 133 16.21 -1.11 2.00
CA VAL A 133 16.15 -1.70 0.65
C VAL A 133 17.53 -2.23 0.28
N THR A 134 17.61 -3.53 -0.03
CA THR A 134 18.91 -4.22 -0.20
C THR A 134 18.88 -5.30 -1.29
N LYS A 135 20.03 -5.59 -1.91
CA LYS A 135 20.24 -6.77 -2.78
C LYS A 135 20.82 -7.98 -2.02
N TYR A 136 21.17 -7.85 -0.74
CA TYR A 136 21.59 -8.99 0.05
C TYR A 136 20.47 -10.03 0.15
N GLY A 137 20.83 -11.30 0.14
CA GLY A 137 19.86 -12.37 0.35
C GLY A 137 19.24 -12.25 1.75
N ILE A 138 17.92 -12.18 1.80
CA ILE A 138 17.13 -12.21 3.03
C ILE A 138 16.81 -13.67 3.33
N TYR A 139 17.53 -14.24 4.31
CA TYR A 139 17.41 -15.63 4.75
C TYR A 139 17.13 -15.68 6.25
N ASN A 140 16.00 -16.26 6.65
CA ASN A 140 15.61 -16.37 8.06
C ASN A 140 16.13 -17.64 8.75
N GLY A 141 17.05 -18.38 8.11
CA GLY A 141 17.61 -19.63 8.63
C GLY A 141 16.78 -20.88 8.34
N ASP A 142 15.56 -20.74 7.83
CA ASP A 142 14.71 -21.83 7.31
C ASP A 142 14.88 -21.99 5.78
N ASP A 143 14.17 -22.95 5.17
CA ASP A 143 14.15 -23.23 3.72
C ASP A 143 13.71 -22.05 2.81
N VAL A 144 13.45 -20.87 3.38
CA VAL A 144 13.10 -19.66 2.65
C VAL A 144 14.36 -19.04 2.03
N ARG A 145 14.67 -19.50 0.82
CA ARG A 145 15.67 -18.85 -0.04
C ARG A 145 15.05 -17.61 -0.71
N ASN A 146 15.58 -16.43 -0.42
CA ASN A 146 15.22 -15.15 -1.05
C ASN A 146 13.81 -14.66 -0.71
N ALA A 147 13.50 -14.47 0.57
CA ALA A 147 12.30 -13.72 0.94
C ALA A 147 12.39 -12.29 0.35
N TYR A 148 11.29 -11.74 -0.18
CA TYR A 148 11.27 -10.36 -0.65
C TYR A 148 11.36 -9.33 0.48
N GLY A 149 11.31 -9.76 1.74
CA GLY A 149 11.36 -8.88 2.90
C GLY A 149 11.41 -9.65 4.21
N TYR A 150 11.70 -8.91 5.28
CA TYR A 150 11.72 -9.42 6.65
C TYR A 150 11.35 -8.30 7.64
N SER A 151 10.47 -8.62 8.59
CA SER A 151 10.18 -7.80 9.77
C SER A 151 9.68 -8.73 10.88
N ARG A 152 9.78 -8.27 12.13
CA ARG A 152 9.33 -9.00 13.32
C ARG A 152 8.56 -8.14 14.32
N ASP A 153 8.55 -6.83 14.12
CA ASP A 153 7.95 -5.90 15.07
C ASP A 153 6.43 -5.93 14.93
N GLN A 154 5.71 -5.78 16.05
CA GLN A 154 4.24 -5.78 16.11
C GLN A 154 3.70 -4.48 16.72
N THR A 155 4.35 -3.37 16.41
CA THR A 155 4.19 -2.08 17.09
C THR A 155 3.79 -0.96 16.14
N LEU A 156 3.26 -1.26 14.96
CA LEU A 156 2.87 -0.27 13.96
C LEU A 156 2.04 0.85 14.60
N CYS A 157 2.41 2.12 14.38
CA CYS A 157 1.72 3.31 14.91
C CYS A 157 1.83 3.51 16.44
N GLN A 158 2.64 2.69 17.12
CA GLN A 158 3.00 2.86 18.54
C GLN A 158 4.46 3.25 18.68
N THR A 159 5.32 2.51 17.99
CA THR A 159 6.74 2.80 17.81
C THR A 159 7.12 2.48 16.37
N VAL A 160 8.29 2.96 15.94
CA VAL A 160 8.83 2.63 14.63
C VAL A 160 8.87 1.12 14.41
N VAL A 161 8.44 0.68 13.23
CA VAL A 161 8.60 -0.68 12.75
C VAL A 161 9.77 -0.73 11.79
N SER A 162 10.75 -1.57 12.08
CA SER A 162 11.89 -1.77 11.19
C SER A 162 11.60 -2.93 10.23
N MET A 163 11.95 -2.73 8.97
CA MET A 163 11.74 -3.72 7.91
C MET A 163 12.96 -3.81 6.99
N LEU A 164 13.15 -4.99 6.40
CA LEU A 164 14.04 -5.22 5.28
C LEU A 164 13.20 -5.53 4.05
N LEU A 165 13.58 -4.99 2.90
CA LEU A 165 12.95 -5.25 1.61
C LEU A 165 14.02 -5.57 0.57
N ALA A 166 13.82 -6.66 -0.15
CA ALA A 166 14.72 -7.05 -1.23
C ALA A 166 14.47 -6.18 -2.47
N TYR A 167 15.51 -5.52 -2.97
CA TYR A 167 15.47 -4.81 -4.24
C TYR A 167 15.36 -5.80 -5.40
N ALA A 168 14.13 -6.03 -5.86
CA ALA A 168 13.78 -6.95 -6.93
C ALA A 168 13.10 -6.20 -8.09
N PRO A 169 13.86 -5.49 -8.95
CA PRO A 169 13.30 -4.55 -9.93
C PRO A 169 12.41 -5.21 -10.99
N TYR A 170 12.53 -6.53 -11.19
CA TYR A 170 11.70 -7.28 -12.12
C TYR A 170 10.44 -7.88 -11.49
N GLU A 171 10.30 -7.78 -10.17
CA GLU A 171 9.19 -8.35 -9.40
C GLU A 171 8.66 -7.37 -8.33
N PRO A 172 8.41 -6.09 -8.68
CA PRO A 172 7.94 -5.10 -7.70
C PRO A 172 6.61 -5.50 -7.06
N GLY A 173 5.72 -6.18 -7.79
CA GLY A 173 4.46 -6.68 -7.23
C GLY A 173 4.64 -7.75 -6.15
N ASN A 174 5.66 -8.62 -6.25
CA ASN A 174 5.95 -9.59 -5.20
C ASN A 174 6.54 -8.91 -3.96
N ALA A 175 7.42 -7.93 -4.17
CA ALA A 175 7.95 -7.11 -3.09
C ALA A 175 6.87 -6.26 -2.41
N GLY A 176 5.94 -5.68 -3.16
CA GLY A 176 4.80 -4.94 -2.61
C GLY A 176 3.84 -5.82 -1.79
N ARG A 177 3.54 -7.03 -2.25
CA ARG A 177 2.77 -8.02 -1.47
C ARG A 177 3.48 -8.46 -0.19
N MET A 178 4.80 -8.55 -0.25
CA MET A 178 5.59 -8.85 0.94
C MET A 178 5.56 -7.67 1.91
N LEU A 179 5.73 -6.44 1.42
CA LEU A 179 5.63 -5.23 2.25
C LEU A 179 4.24 -5.12 2.89
N SER A 180 3.16 -5.34 2.15
CA SER A 180 1.80 -5.33 2.72
C SER A 180 1.60 -6.40 3.79
N THR A 181 2.20 -7.58 3.59
CA THR A 181 2.20 -8.66 4.58
C THR A 181 2.95 -8.25 5.84
N MET A 182 4.16 -7.69 5.72
CA MET A 182 4.94 -7.22 6.86
C MET A 182 4.23 -6.10 7.62
N ILE A 183 3.60 -5.14 6.91
CA ILE A 183 2.82 -4.07 7.54
C ILE A 183 1.64 -4.65 8.31
N ARG A 184 0.86 -5.56 7.69
CA ARG A 184 -0.23 -6.24 8.39
C ARG A 184 0.27 -7.00 9.61
N ASP A 185 1.37 -7.72 9.47
CA ASP A 185 1.94 -8.56 10.51
C ASP A 185 2.53 -7.72 11.66
N SER A 186 2.78 -6.43 11.40
CA SER A 186 3.22 -5.45 12.38
C SER A 186 2.11 -4.74 13.16
N VAL A 187 0.84 -4.96 12.83
CA VAL A 187 -0.29 -4.45 13.62
C VAL A 187 -0.30 -5.12 14.99
N ASN A 188 -0.43 -4.34 16.06
CA ASN A 188 -0.47 -4.86 17.42
C ASN A 188 -1.74 -5.71 17.64
N PRO A 189 -1.62 -7.02 17.89
CA PRO A 189 -2.77 -7.90 18.04
C PRO A 189 -3.54 -7.69 19.36
N GLN A 190 -2.99 -6.96 20.33
CA GLN A 190 -3.73 -6.55 21.54
C GLN A 190 -4.73 -5.45 21.22
N ASP A 191 -4.32 -4.49 20.39
CA ASP A 191 -5.17 -3.36 19.98
C ASP A 191 -6.07 -3.69 18.81
N VAL A 192 -5.66 -4.61 17.92
CA VAL A 192 -6.50 -5.21 16.89
C VAL A 192 -6.43 -6.75 16.92
N PRO A 193 -7.16 -7.39 17.84
CA PRO A 193 -7.29 -8.84 17.91
C PRO A 193 -7.78 -9.43 16.61
N ASN A 194 -7.25 -10.61 16.28
CA ASN A 194 -7.61 -11.37 15.09
C ASN A 194 -7.27 -10.68 13.76
N VAL A 195 -6.36 -9.71 13.74
CA VAL A 195 -5.93 -9.03 12.49
C VAL A 195 -5.46 -10.00 11.40
N HIS A 196 -4.94 -11.19 11.74
CA HIS A 196 -4.54 -12.22 10.77
C HIS A 196 -5.66 -13.21 10.37
N LEU A 197 -6.85 -13.12 10.96
CA LEU A 197 -7.96 -14.05 10.69
C LEU A 197 -8.94 -13.45 9.66
N GLN A 198 -8.64 -13.65 8.37
CA GLN A 198 -9.50 -13.20 7.25
C GLN A 198 -10.96 -13.67 7.33
N LYS A 199 -11.27 -14.75 8.05
CA LYS A 199 -12.60 -15.38 8.05
C LYS A 199 -13.59 -14.81 9.06
N LEU A 200 -13.17 -13.84 9.87
CA LEU A 200 -14.03 -13.22 10.87
C LEU A 200 -13.85 -11.69 10.88
N PRO A 201 -14.17 -10.96 9.79
CA PRO A 201 -14.49 -9.56 9.94
C PRO A 201 -15.83 -9.49 10.69
N GLN A 202 -15.78 -9.71 12.01
CA GLN A 202 -16.90 -9.48 12.89
C GLN A 202 -17.12 -7.97 12.97
N GLY A 203 -18.33 -7.52 12.63
CA GLY A 203 -18.80 -6.17 12.93
C GLY A 203 -17.79 -5.06 12.59
N SER A 204 -17.41 -4.28 13.61
CA SER A 204 -16.62 -3.05 13.55
C SER A 204 -15.12 -3.22 13.25
N PHE A 205 -14.70 -4.28 12.55
CA PHE A 205 -13.27 -4.48 12.22
C PHE A 205 -12.70 -3.30 11.43
N LYS A 206 -13.42 -2.84 10.39
CA LYS A 206 -13.07 -1.64 9.61
C LYS A 206 -12.90 -0.43 10.52
N ASP A 207 -13.88 -0.16 11.39
CA ASP A 207 -13.86 1.00 12.27
C ASP A 207 -12.71 0.93 13.28
N ARG A 208 -12.45 -0.26 13.84
CA ARG A 208 -11.34 -0.49 14.76
C ARG A 208 -9.98 -0.35 14.07
N MET A 209 -9.85 -0.85 12.85
CA MET A 209 -8.64 -0.68 12.06
C MET A 209 -8.42 0.78 11.71
N LYS A 210 -9.48 1.50 11.33
CA LYS A 210 -9.41 2.94 11.06
C LYS A 210 -9.04 3.73 12.31
N GLU A 211 -9.59 3.38 13.47
CA GLU A 211 -9.21 3.97 14.76
C GLU A 211 -7.74 3.68 15.08
N TYR A 212 -7.29 2.43 14.93
CA TYR A 212 -5.89 2.05 15.14
C TYR A 212 -4.96 2.86 14.22
N LEU A 213 -5.22 2.87 12.92
CA LEU A 213 -4.37 3.56 11.95
C LEU A 213 -4.46 5.10 12.06
N SER A 214 -5.51 5.65 12.69
CA SER A 214 -5.56 7.09 12.98
C SER A 214 -4.48 7.54 13.99
N THR A 215 -3.86 6.59 14.68
CA THR A 215 -2.75 6.86 15.61
C THR A 215 -1.38 6.86 14.94
N CYS A 216 -1.30 6.51 13.65
CA CYS A 216 -0.06 6.57 12.88
C CYS A 216 0.42 8.00 12.67
N ASN A 217 1.68 8.14 12.23
CA ASN A 217 2.33 9.41 11.91
C ASN A 217 2.38 10.39 13.10
N GLN A 218 2.42 9.87 14.33
CA GLN A 218 2.54 10.71 15.51
C GLN A 218 3.98 11.21 15.70
N GLY A 219 4.18 12.49 15.40
CA GLY A 219 5.42 13.21 15.74
C GLY A 219 6.50 13.18 14.67
N PHE A 220 6.27 12.56 13.50
CA PHE A 220 7.21 12.57 12.39
C PHE A 220 7.33 13.99 11.80
N GLU A 221 8.52 14.57 11.89
CA GLU A 221 8.84 15.92 11.37
C GLU A 221 9.72 15.83 10.12
N HIS A 222 9.23 15.17 9.06
CA HIS A 222 9.88 15.22 7.76
C HIS A 222 9.28 16.34 6.88
N PRO A 223 10.06 16.93 5.97
CA PRO A 223 9.52 17.76 4.88
C PRO A 223 8.47 16.97 4.11
N ASP A 224 7.47 17.66 3.54
CA ASP A 224 6.45 17.02 2.70
C ASP A 224 7.11 16.05 1.70
N PRO A 225 6.57 14.83 1.53
CA PRO A 225 7.15 13.86 0.60
C PRO A 225 7.17 14.45 -0.82
N PRO A 226 8.12 14.05 -1.67
CA PRO A 226 8.13 14.49 -3.07
C PRO A 226 6.76 14.31 -3.72
N GLU A 227 6.34 15.23 -4.61
CA GLU A 227 5.00 15.18 -5.24
C GLU A 227 4.73 13.85 -5.94
N ASP A 228 5.75 13.25 -6.56
CA ASP A 228 5.65 11.94 -7.21
C ASP A 228 5.48 10.76 -6.23
N ASN A 229 5.76 10.98 -4.94
CA ASN A 229 5.58 10.04 -3.84
C ASN A 229 4.31 10.32 -3.02
N MET A 230 3.50 11.31 -3.44
CA MET A 230 2.19 11.57 -2.87
C MET A 230 1.10 10.83 -3.65
N PRO A 231 0.05 10.34 -2.97
CA PRO A 231 -1.16 9.90 -3.67
C PRO A 231 -1.71 11.04 -4.54
N PRO A 232 -2.32 10.72 -5.70
CA PRO A 232 -2.91 11.74 -6.55
C PRO A 232 -3.96 12.53 -5.75
N HIS A 233 -3.80 13.85 -5.68
CA HIS A 233 -4.77 14.72 -5.02
C HIS A 233 -6.14 14.58 -5.69
N PRO A 234 -7.24 14.47 -4.91
CA PRO A 234 -8.57 14.58 -5.49
C PRO A 234 -8.68 15.93 -6.20
N PRO A 235 -9.34 15.99 -7.38
CA PRO A 235 -9.47 17.23 -8.13
C PRO A 235 -10.12 18.30 -7.22
N PRO A 236 -9.70 19.58 -7.32
CA PRO A 236 -10.28 20.66 -6.53
C PRO A 236 -11.80 20.60 -6.63
N GLY A 237 -12.47 20.50 -5.48
CA GLY A 237 -13.92 20.45 -5.40
C GLY A 237 -14.51 21.59 -6.24
N ILE A 238 -15.38 21.25 -7.19
CA ILE A 238 -16.06 22.23 -8.02
C ILE A 238 -16.75 23.22 -7.05
N PRO A 239 -16.45 24.53 -7.12
CA PRO A 239 -17.09 25.50 -6.24
C PRO A 239 -18.61 25.38 -6.39
N PRO A 240 -19.37 25.48 -5.29
CA PRO A 240 -20.81 25.28 -5.32
C PRO A 240 -21.41 26.21 -6.38
N ARG A 241 -22.17 25.60 -7.31
CA ARG A 241 -22.84 26.31 -8.39
C ARG A 241 -23.70 27.43 -7.76
N PRO A 242 -23.60 28.68 -8.23
CA PRO A 242 -24.46 29.75 -7.75
C PRO A 242 -25.93 29.32 -7.86
N PRO A 243 -26.80 29.69 -6.90
CA PRO A 243 -28.18 29.25 -6.89
C PRO A 243 -28.88 29.67 -8.19
N THR A 244 -29.36 28.66 -8.94
CA THR A 244 -30.15 28.88 -10.14
C THR A 244 -31.48 29.50 -9.74
N VAL A 245 -31.76 30.71 -10.23
CA VAL A 245 -33.08 31.35 -10.13
C VAL A 245 -34.09 30.47 -10.88
N PRO A 246 -35.27 30.12 -10.30
CA PRO A 246 -36.25 29.30 -11.00
C PRO A 246 -36.78 30.03 -12.24
N GLU A 247 -36.58 29.45 -13.41
CA GLU A 247 -37.21 29.89 -14.65
C GLU A 247 -38.68 29.45 -14.65
N VAL A 248 -39.58 30.39 -14.94
CA VAL A 248 -41.04 30.19 -14.97
C VAL A 248 -41.39 29.20 -16.09
N PRO A 249 -42.27 28.19 -15.88
CA PRO A 249 -42.55 27.20 -16.90
C PRO A 249 -43.37 27.80 -18.05
N ASP A 250 -42.81 27.77 -19.26
CA ASP A 250 -43.55 28.05 -20.49
C ASP A 250 -44.35 26.80 -20.90
N THR A 251 -45.67 26.95 -21.02
CA THR A 251 -46.60 25.90 -21.44
C THR A 251 -46.46 25.61 -22.94
N GLN A 252 -45.88 24.45 -23.29
CA GLN A 252 -45.97 23.87 -24.63
C GLN A 252 -46.74 22.53 -24.59
N PRO A 253 -47.68 22.27 -25.53
CA PRO A 253 -48.51 21.06 -25.55
C PRO A 253 -47.72 19.81 -25.98
N PRO A 254 -48.17 18.60 -25.62
CA PRO A 254 -47.36 17.38 -25.69
C PRO A 254 -47.08 16.95 -27.13
N VAL A 255 -45.79 16.78 -27.44
CA VAL A 255 -45.32 16.09 -28.65
C VAL A 255 -45.41 14.59 -28.39
N TYR A 256 -46.17 13.87 -29.22
CA TYR A 256 -46.29 12.41 -29.18
C TYR A 256 -44.93 11.72 -29.36
N PRO A 257 -44.69 10.57 -28.71
CA PRO A 257 -43.45 9.81 -28.89
C PRO A 257 -43.37 9.20 -30.30
N PRO A 258 -42.17 9.11 -30.90
CA PRO A 258 -42.00 8.47 -32.20
C PRO A 258 -42.27 6.96 -32.11
N HIS A 259 -42.92 6.41 -33.15
CA HIS A 259 -43.21 4.99 -33.28
C HIS A 259 -41.92 4.14 -33.26
N PRO A 260 -41.94 2.92 -32.67
CA PRO A 260 -40.81 2.01 -32.73
C PRO A 260 -40.57 1.51 -34.16
N PRO A 261 -39.31 1.21 -34.54
CA PRO A 261 -38.98 0.73 -35.87
C PRO A 261 -39.65 -0.63 -36.17
N PRO A 262 -39.89 -0.96 -37.45
CA PRO A 262 -40.47 -2.26 -37.83
C PRO A 262 -39.57 -3.42 -37.40
N ARG A 263 -40.18 -4.51 -36.92
CA ARG A 263 -39.44 -5.75 -36.62
C ARG A 263 -38.81 -6.32 -37.90
N PRO A 264 -37.58 -6.86 -37.86
CA PRO A 264 -37.02 -7.64 -38.94
C PRO A 264 -37.92 -8.85 -39.25
N PRO A 265 -38.00 -9.29 -40.52
CA PRO A 265 -38.72 -10.51 -40.86
C PRO A 265 -38.07 -11.74 -40.20
N PRO A 266 -38.84 -12.77 -39.85
CA PRO A 266 -38.30 -13.99 -39.27
C PRO A 266 -37.38 -14.71 -40.28
N PRO A 267 -36.31 -15.38 -39.81
CA PRO A 267 -35.44 -16.16 -40.66
C PRO A 267 -36.20 -17.31 -41.34
N PRO A 268 -35.81 -17.71 -42.56
CA PRO A 268 -36.45 -18.80 -43.28
C PRO A 268 -36.31 -20.13 -42.52
N ALA A 269 -37.39 -20.91 -42.51
CA ALA A 269 -37.43 -22.24 -41.90
C ALA A 269 -36.38 -23.16 -42.54
N THR A 270 -35.44 -23.63 -41.73
CA THR A 270 -34.52 -24.72 -42.08
C THR A 270 -35.30 -26.04 -42.16
N PRO A 271 -35.07 -26.88 -43.18
CA PRO A 271 -35.71 -28.18 -43.29
C PRO A 271 -35.22 -29.15 -42.22
N ASP A 272 -36.16 -29.91 -41.66
CA ASP A 272 -35.94 -31.01 -40.72
C ASP A 272 -34.79 -31.91 -41.19
N THR A 273 -33.72 -31.97 -40.40
CA THR A 273 -32.72 -33.02 -40.50
C THR A 273 -32.62 -33.72 -39.14
N THR A 274 -32.91 -35.01 -39.19
CA THR A 274 -32.90 -36.03 -38.14
C THR A 274 -31.73 -35.89 -37.15
N PRO A 275 -31.90 -36.22 -35.85
CA PRO A 275 -30.85 -36.05 -34.84
C PRO A 275 -29.64 -36.96 -35.12
N GLU A 276 -28.48 -36.36 -35.40
CA GLU A 276 -27.20 -37.05 -35.28
C GLU A 276 -26.82 -37.14 -33.80
N THR A 277 -26.54 -38.38 -33.37
CA THR A 277 -26.02 -38.75 -32.05
C THR A 277 -24.81 -37.89 -31.66
N PRO A 278 -24.75 -37.32 -30.44
CA PRO A 278 -23.58 -36.57 -30.00
C PRO A 278 -22.32 -37.45 -29.98
N PRO A 279 -21.16 -36.93 -30.41
CA PRO A 279 -19.90 -37.66 -30.35
C PRO A 279 -19.51 -37.96 -28.90
N VAL A 280 -18.97 -39.16 -28.70
CA VAL A 280 -18.49 -39.71 -27.42
C VAL A 280 -17.51 -38.73 -26.75
N PRO A 281 -17.59 -38.52 -25.42
CA PRO A 281 -16.62 -37.70 -24.69
C PRO A 281 -15.19 -38.20 -24.88
N PRO A 282 -14.18 -37.32 -24.95
CA PRO A 282 -12.78 -37.73 -25.02
C PRO A 282 -12.41 -38.58 -23.79
N ALA A 283 -11.62 -39.63 -24.03
CA ALA A 283 -11.14 -40.55 -23.00
C ALA A 283 -10.44 -39.78 -21.87
N GLN A 284 -10.75 -40.14 -20.62
CA GLN A 284 -10.07 -39.61 -19.44
C GLN A 284 -8.55 -39.86 -19.55
N PRO A 285 -7.70 -38.91 -19.12
CA PRO A 285 -6.27 -39.16 -18.93
C PRO A 285 -6.07 -40.39 -18.02
N PRO A 286 -5.02 -41.20 -18.23
CA PRO A 286 -4.73 -42.33 -17.36
C PRO A 286 -4.59 -41.85 -15.91
N SER A 287 -5.22 -42.57 -14.99
CA SER A 287 -5.11 -42.33 -13.55
C SER A 287 -3.63 -42.27 -13.14
N PRO A 288 -3.25 -41.38 -12.21
CA PRO A 288 -1.92 -41.42 -11.60
C PRO A 288 -1.62 -42.81 -11.05
N PRO A 289 -0.37 -43.31 -11.16
CA PRO A 289 0.00 -44.60 -10.58
C PRO A 289 -0.37 -44.66 -9.09
N GLU A 290 -0.91 -45.81 -8.66
CA GLU A 290 -1.20 -46.07 -7.25
C GLU A 290 0.03 -45.74 -6.39
N LYS A 291 -0.20 -44.97 -5.34
CA LYS A 291 0.78 -44.73 -4.29
C LYS A 291 1.25 -46.09 -3.76
N PRO A 292 2.56 -46.33 -3.60
CA PRO A 292 3.04 -47.59 -3.05
C PRO A 292 2.40 -47.86 -1.69
N PRO A 293 2.10 -49.13 -1.37
CA PRO A 293 1.46 -49.49 -0.11
C PRO A 293 2.26 -48.91 1.06
N ASN A 294 1.52 -48.33 2.01
CA ASN A 294 2.08 -47.80 3.24
C ASN A 294 2.95 -48.90 3.90
N PRO A 295 4.18 -48.59 4.35
CA PRO A 295 4.96 -49.59 5.07
C PRO A 295 4.19 -50.04 6.30
N THR A 296 4.13 -51.36 6.48
CA THR A 296 3.61 -52.03 7.67
C THR A 296 4.27 -51.41 8.91
N PRO A 297 3.55 -51.15 10.02
CA PRO A 297 4.18 -50.70 11.25
C PRO A 297 5.04 -51.84 11.78
N ASP A 298 6.34 -51.78 11.50
CA ASP A 298 7.31 -52.70 12.07
C ASP A 298 7.60 -52.34 13.52
N ALA A 299 7.99 -53.38 14.25
CA ALA A 299 8.00 -53.50 15.70
C ALA A 299 8.57 -52.31 16.50
N THR A 300 7.95 -52.10 17.67
CA THR A 300 8.42 -51.29 18.79
C THR A 300 9.93 -51.52 19.06
N PRO A 301 10.77 -50.48 19.09
CA PRO A 301 12.16 -50.61 19.50
C PRO A 301 12.27 -50.87 21.03
N PRO A 302 13.26 -51.64 21.50
CA PRO A 302 13.46 -51.92 22.93
C PRO A 302 13.78 -50.63 23.71
N ALA A 303 13.25 -50.55 24.93
CA ALA A 303 13.52 -49.44 25.85
C ALA A 303 15.02 -49.27 26.13
N GLU A 304 15.49 -48.03 26.04
CA GLU A 304 16.84 -47.60 26.37
C GLU A 304 17.01 -47.58 27.91
N PRO A 305 18.12 -48.09 28.48
CA PRO A 305 18.34 -48.09 29.92
C PRO A 305 18.67 -46.69 30.44
N GLN A 306 17.94 -46.23 31.46
CA GLN A 306 18.25 -44.98 32.17
C GLN A 306 19.60 -45.08 32.91
N PRO A 307 20.48 -44.06 32.81
CA PRO A 307 21.63 -43.95 33.68
C PRO A 307 21.24 -43.36 35.05
N ASP A 308 21.56 -44.11 36.11
CA ASP A 308 21.56 -43.68 37.50
C ASP A 308 22.53 -42.50 37.70
N TYR A 309 22.04 -41.40 38.26
CA TYR A 309 22.88 -40.40 38.91
C TYR A 309 22.39 -40.20 40.34
N CYS A 310 23.34 -40.36 41.28
CA CYS A 310 23.25 -39.99 42.69
C CYS A 310 23.13 -38.47 42.86
#